data_AF-C5T7L5-F1
#
_entry.id   AF-C5T7L5-F1
#
_cell.length_a   1.000
_cell.length_b   1.000
_cell.length_c   1.000
_cell.angle_alpha   90.00
_cell.angle_beta   90.00
_cell.angle_gamma   90.00
#
_symmetry.space_group_name_H-M   'P 1'
#
loop_
_entity.id
_entity.type
_entity.pdbx_description
1 polymer ?
#
loop_
_entity_poly.entity_id
_entity_poly.type
_entity_poly.pdbx_seq_one_letter_code
_entity_poly.pdbx_strand_id
1 'polypeptide(L)'
;MRAPLTSLQHTLQSFGEISRFLREGVADEDSRLMRDSLAALSQLIDEATRLRRAGADAAAITGRVADLARCAREHQLFLTGLGSAWHALYEFGAYQQALRALCSAIAAWLQALERHSSREGACFRQFELLAWRTLGEALLLIDMYEHHSDPLSDLAEAAPRRPAGWQRLRAWWRTVWRR
;
A
#
# COMPACT_ATOMS: atom_id res chain seq x y z
N MET A 1 -7.92 -24.52 3.20
CA MET A 1 -6.64 -24.26 3.90
C MET A 1 -6.20 -22.84 3.57
N ARG A 2 -6.33 -21.89 4.53
CA ARG A 2 -5.78 -20.54 4.38
C ARG A 2 -4.25 -20.66 4.44
N ALA A 3 -3.54 -20.22 3.40
CA ALA A 3 -2.11 -20.06 3.50
C ALA A 3 -1.85 -18.94 4.52
N PRO A 4 -1.10 -19.20 5.61
CA PRO A 4 -0.76 -18.15 6.55
C PRO A 4 0.08 -17.10 5.85
N LEU A 5 -0.07 -15.83 6.25
CA LEU A 5 0.72 -14.69 5.74
C LEU A 5 2.24 -14.89 5.91
N THR A 6 2.69 -15.92 6.63
CA THR A 6 4.09 -16.35 6.67
C THR A 6 4.62 -16.85 5.32
N SER A 7 3.77 -17.33 4.40
CA SER A 7 4.21 -17.72 3.05
C SER A 7 4.43 -16.53 2.10
N LEU A 8 4.09 -15.29 2.50
CA LEU A 8 4.27 -14.08 1.69
C LEU A 8 5.71 -13.59 1.58
N GLN A 9 6.60 -14.04 2.47
CA GLN A 9 7.99 -13.54 2.54
C GLN A 9 8.80 -13.82 1.26
N HIS A 10 8.34 -14.73 0.39
CA HIS A 10 9.04 -15.10 -0.84
C HIS A 10 8.35 -14.65 -2.14
N THR A 11 7.17 -14.03 -2.11
CA THR A 11 6.32 -13.90 -3.33
C THR A 11 5.91 -12.47 -3.71
N LEU A 12 6.19 -11.45 -2.89
CA LEU A 12 5.84 -10.05 -3.21
C LEU A 12 7.07 -9.24 -3.62
N GLN A 13 7.58 -9.49 -4.83
CA GLN A 13 8.72 -8.73 -5.39
C GLN A 13 8.27 -7.62 -6.35
N SER A 14 6.99 -7.57 -6.71
CA SER A 14 6.42 -6.58 -7.62
C SER A 14 5.04 -6.06 -7.17
N PHE A 15 4.69 -4.85 -7.64
CA PHE A 15 3.37 -4.26 -7.44
C PHE A 15 2.25 -5.09 -8.10
N GLY A 16 2.54 -5.76 -9.21
CA GLY A 16 1.59 -6.67 -9.86
C GLY A 16 1.27 -7.92 -9.03
N GLU A 17 2.26 -8.48 -8.31
CA GLU A 17 2.05 -9.59 -7.38
C GLU A 17 1.22 -9.15 -6.17
N ILE A 18 1.44 -7.95 -5.65
CA ILE A 18 0.60 -7.37 -4.59
C ILE A 18 -0.85 -7.25 -5.06
N SER A 19 -1.08 -6.72 -6.26
CA SER A 19 -2.42 -6.60 -6.84
C SER A 19 -3.11 -7.97 -6.99
N ARG A 20 -2.37 -9.00 -7.42
CA ARG A 20 -2.90 -10.38 -7.51
C ARG A 20 -3.26 -10.93 -6.13
N PHE A 21 -2.35 -10.82 -5.17
CA PHE A 21 -2.55 -11.30 -3.80
C PHE A 21 -3.79 -10.68 -3.14
N LEU A 22 -4.00 -9.37 -3.34
CA LEU A 22 -5.15 -8.67 -2.77
C LEU A 22 -6.49 -9.20 -3.30
N ARG A 23 -6.56 -9.55 -4.59
CA ARG A 23 -7.76 -10.10 -5.24
C ARG A 23 -8.07 -11.55 -4.85
N GLU A 24 -7.07 -12.33 -4.42
CA GLU A 24 -7.23 -13.75 -4.08
C GLU A 24 -7.69 -13.99 -2.63
N GLY A 25 -7.75 -12.96 -1.78
CA GLY A 25 -8.08 -13.11 -0.36
C GLY A 25 -9.57 -13.23 -0.05
N VAL A 26 -9.94 -14.24 0.76
CA VAL A 26 -11.31 -14.41 1.30
C VAL A 26 -11.45 -13.62 2.60
N ALA A 27 -12.23 -12.52 2.57
CA ALA A 27 -12.44 -11.62 3.69
C ALA A 27 -13.91 -11.16 3.83
N ASP A 28 -14.23 -10.56 4.97
CA ASP A 28 -15.50 -9.84 5.21
C ASP A 28 -15.66 -8.67 4.22
N GLU A 29 -16.89 -8.20 4.00
CA GLU A 29 -17.23 -7.25 2.93
C GLU A 29 -16.42 -5.95 3.01
N ASP A 30 -16.21 -5.41 4.20
CA ASP A 30 -15.39 -4.20 4.41
C ASP A 30 -13.91 -4.42 4.07
N SER A 31 -13.38 -5.60 4.38
CA SER A 31 -12.00 -5.98 4.01
C SER A 31 -11.88 -6.23 2.50
N ARG A 32 -12.92 -6.76 1.85
CA ARG A 32 -12.96 -6.92 0.39
C ARG A 32 -12.90 -5.57 -0.31
N LEU A 33 -13.70 -4.59 0.11
CA LEU A 33 -13.66 -3.23 -0.46
C LEU A 33 -12.29 -2.56 -0.29
N MET A 34 -11.65 -2.74 0.87
CA MET A 34 -10.29 -2.24 1.12
C MET A 34 -9.25 -2.94 0.24
N ARG A 35 -9.36 -4.26 0.07
CA ARG A 35 -8.46 -5.05 -0.80
C ARG A 35 -8.63 -4.69 -2.27
N ASP A 36 -9.86 -4.48 -2.74
CA ASP A 36 -10.16 -4.15 -4.13
C ASP A 36 -9.63 -2.76 -4.52
N SER A 37 -9.89 -1.75 -3.69
CA SER A 37 -9.37 -0.39 -3.89
C SER A 37 -7.84 -0.37 -3.89
N LEU A 38 -7.21 -1.12 -2.99
CA LEU A 38 -5.75 -1.27 -2.93
C LEU A 38 -5.18 -2.05 -4.12
N ALA A 39 -5.91 -3.06 -4.63
CA ALA A 39 -5.50 -3.84 -5.80
C ALA A 39 -5.48 -2.97 -7.07
N ALA A 40 -6.47 -2.08 -7.22
CA ALA A 40 -6.53 -1.10 -8.30
C ALA A 40 -5.36 -0.09 -8.22
N LEU A 41 -5.10 0.45 -7.02
CA LEU A 41 -3.96 1.34 -6.79
C LEU A 41 -2.62 0.66 -7.12
N SER A 42 -2.42 -0.56 -6.63
CA SER A 42 -1.19 -1.33 -6.87
C SER A 42 -0.98 -1.64 -8.36
N GLN A 43 -2.07 -1.92 -9.10
CA GLN A 43 -2.00 -2.14 -10.54
C GLN A 43 -1.54 -0.89 -11.29
N LEU A 44 -2.11 0.29 -10.97
CA LEU A 44 -1.71 1.54 -11.62
C LEU A 44 -0.28 1.96 -11.27
N ILE A 45 0.19 1.67 -10.05
CA ILE A 45 1.59 1.86 -9.67
C ILE A 45 2.51 0.99 -10.52
N ASP A 46 2.19 -0.30 -10.70
CA ASP A 46 2.96 -1.23 -11.54
C ASP A 46 3.04 -0.73 -12.98
N GLU A 47 1.89 -0.38 -13.56
CA GLU A 47 1.79 0.10 -14.94
C GLU A 47 2.57 1.39 -15.15
N ALA A 48 2.44 2.39 -14.27
CA ALA A 48 3.19 3.64 -14.34
C ALA A 48 4.71 3.40 -14.23
N THR A 49 5.13 2.52 -13.33
CA THR A 49 6.54 2.16 -13.11
C THR A 49 7.13 1.44 -14.33
N ARG A 50 6.40 0.46 -14.87
CA ARG A 50 6.80 -0.27 -16.08
C ARG A 50 6.90 0.65 -17.29
N LEU A 51 5.89 1.49 -17.50
CA LEU A 51 5.85 2.42 -18.62
C LEU A 51 7.03 3.40 -18.58
N ARG A 52 7.36 3.92 -17.39
CA ARG A 52 8.51 4.79 -17.17
C ARG A 52 9.86 4.07 -17.38
N ARG A 53 10.00 2.83 -16.90
CA ARG A 53 11.23 2.04 -17.04
C ARG A 53 11.47 1.56 -18.47
N ALA A 54 10.41 1.33 -19.24
CA ALA A 54 10.47 0.99 -20.65
C ALA A 54 10.89 2.17 -21.55
N GLY A 55 11.01 3.38 -20.99
CA GLY A 55 11.36 4.56 -21.76
C GLY A 55 10.27 4.99 -22.74
N ALA A 56 9.00 4.77 -22.38
CA ALA A 56 7.87 5.19 -23.19
C ALA A 56 7.81 6.72 -23.36
N ASP A 57 7.01 7.17 -24.31
CA ASP A 57 6.83 8.60 -24.59
C ASP A 57 6.34 9.37 -23.36
N ALA A 58 6.82 10.60 -23.20
CA ALA A 58 6.52 11.45 -22.05
C ALA A 58 5.02 11.73 -21.91
N ALA A 59 4.29 11.85 -23.03
CA ALA A 59 2.84 12.02 -23.00
C ALA A 59 2.12 10.76 -22.49
N ALA A 60 2.56 9.58 -22.90
CA ALA A 60 2.02 8.31 -22.42
C ALA A 60 2.26 8.12 -20.91
N ILE A 61 3.47 8.44 -20.44
CA ILE A 61 3.80 8.40 -19.01
C ILE A 61 2.92 9.41 -18.25
N THR A 62 2.82 10.65 -18.74
CA THR A 62 2.02 11.70 -18.10
C THR A 62 0.55 11.30 -17.96
N GLY A 63 -0.07 10.76 -19.01
CA GLY A 63 -1.45 10.25 -18.95
C GLY A 63 -1.63 9.16 -17.90
N ARG A 64 -0.72 8.18 -17.84
CA ARG A 64 -0.79 7.10 -16.85
C ARG A 64 -0.58 7.60 -15.42
N VAL A 65 0.33 8.55 -15.21
CA VAL A 65 0.57 9.15 -13.88
C VAL A 65 -0.62 10.00 -13.43
N ALA A 66 -1.32 10.67 -14.36
CA ALA A 66 -2.56 11.38 -14.06
C ALA A 66 -3.69 10.44 -13.61
N ASP A 67 -3.83 9.28 -14.27
CA ASP A 67 -4.77 8.23 -13.87
C ASP A 67 -4.44 7.68 -12.48
N LEU A 68 -3.16 7.41 -12.21
CA LEU A 68 -2.69 7.00 -10.90
C LEU A 68 -2.99 8.06 -9.82
N ALA A 69 -2.78 9.35 -10.12
CA ALA A 69 -3.07 10.44 -9.19
C ALA A 69 -4.56 10.51 -8.85
N ARG A 70 -5.44 10.26 -9.82
CA ARG A 70 -6.88 10.20 -9.63
C ARG A 70 -7.27 9.01 -8.75
N CYS A 71 -6.78 7.81 -9.06
CA CYS A 71 -7.04 6.62 -8.26
C CYS A 71 -6.53 6.76 -6.81
N ALA A 72 -5.35 7.35 -6.59
CA ALA A 72 -4.83 7.57 -5.24
C ALA A 72 -5.71 8.54 -4.42
N ARG A 73 -6.29 9.57 -5.06
CA ARG A 73 -7.25 10.48 -4.42
C ARG A 73 -8.59 9.81 -4.12
N GLU A 74 -9.10 9.01 -5.06
CA GLU A 74 -10.31 8.20 -4.85
C GLU A 74 -10.13 7.24 -3.68
N HIS A 75 -8.97 6.58 -3.60
CA HIS A 75 -8.61 5.74 -2.47
C HIS A 75 -8.56 6.51 -1.16
N GLN A 76 -7.96 7.70 -1.15
CA GLN A 76 -7.92 8.56 0.03
C GLN A 76 -9.32 8.98 0.50
N LEU A 77 -10.24 9.28 -0.43
CA LEU A 77 -11.63 9.58 -0.11
C LEU A 77 -12.36 8.34 0.44
N PHE A 78 -12.15 7.18 -0.18
CA PHE A 78 -12.69 5.91 0.28
C PHE A 78 -12.31 5.63 1.75
N LEU A 79 -11.06 5.89 2.15
CA LEU A 79 -10.64 5.71 3.54
C LEU A 79 -11.43 6.55 4.54
N THR A 80 -11.96 7.71 4.14
CA THR A 80 -12.78 8.55 5.03
C THR A 80 -14.20 8.00 5.24
N GLY A 81 -14.65 7.11 4.33
CA GLY A 81 -15.96 6.46 4.40
C GLY A 81 -15.91 5.04 4.99
N LEU A 82 -14.74 4.56 5.41
CA LEU A 82 -14.61 3.24 6.04
C LEU A 82 -15.32 3.18 7.39
N GLY A 83 -15.77 1.98 7.77
CA GLY A 83 -16.40 1.74 9.07
C GLY A 83 -15.54 2.16 10.27
N SER A 84 -16.18 2.40 11.41
CA SER A 84 -15.49 2.85 12.64
C SER A 84 -14.47 1.85 13.17
N ALA A 85 -14.62 0.55 12.85
CA ALA A 85 -13.66 -0.49 13.22
C ALA A 85 -12.27 -0.25 12.60
N TRP A 86 -12.19 0.23 11.35
CA TRP A 86 -10.93 0.60 10.71
C TRP A 86 -10.27 1.80 11.39
N HIS A 87 -11.08 2.80 11.74
CA HIS A 87 -10.62 4.01 12.42
C HIS A 87 -10.15 3.76 13.85
N ALA A 88 -10.61 2.67 14.48
CA ALA A 88 -10.16 2.24 15.81
C ALA A 88 -8.78 1.56 15.78
N LEU A 89 -8.29 1.13 14.61
CA LEU A 89 -6.96 0.55 14.49
C LEU A 89 -5.90 1.65 14.68
N TYR A 90 -5.01 1.45 15.65
CA TYR A 90 -3.93 2.40 15.96
C TYR A 90 -3.06 2.76 14.74
N GLU A 91 -2.82 1.81 13.83
CA GLU A 91 -1.99 2.00 12.64
C GLU A 91 -2.73 2.66 11.46
N PHE A 92 -4.04 2.91 11.58
CA PHE A 92 -4.82 3.56 10.53
C PHE A 92 -4.30 4.98 10.22
N GLY A 93 -3.91 5.73 11.25
CA GLY A 93 -3.31 7.06 11.09
C GLY A 93 -1.96 7.02 10.37
N ALA A 94 -1.13 6.01 10.63
CA ALA A 94 0.14 5.83 9.94
C ALA A 94 -0.07 5.53 8.44
N TYR A 95 -1.05 4.69 8.13
CA TYR A 95 -1.43 4.40 6.74
C TYR A 95 -1.95 5.63 6.00
N GLN A 96 -2.86 6.41 6.61
CA GLN A 96 -3.34 7.66 6.02
C GLN A 96 -2.21 8.64 5.72
N GLN A 97 -1.24 8.76 6.63
CA GLN A 97 -0.09 9.64 6.43
C GLN A 97 0.82 9.14 5.29
N ALA A 98 1.04 7.83 5.18
CA ALA A 98 1.78 7.24 4.07
C ALA A 98 1.08 7.51 2.73
N LEU A 99 -0.24 7.37 2.68
CA LEU A 99 -1.03 7.66 1.47
C LEU A 99 -0.97 9.13 1.07
N ARG A 100 -1.07 10.07 2.03
CA ARG A 100 -0.91 11.51 1.74
C ARG A 100 0.47 11.84 1.18
N ALA A 101 1.52 11.21 1.72
CA ALA A 101 2.88 11.35 1.21
C ALA A 101 2.99 10.80 -0.22
N LEU A 102 2.37 9.65 -0.52
CA LEU A 102 2.29 9.08 -1.86
C LEU A 102 1.56 10.02 -2.83
N CYS A 103 0.38 10.52 -2.49
CA CYS A 103 -0.36 11.50 -3.31
C CYS A 103 0.48 12.72 -3.65
N SER A 104 1.22 13.24 -2.66
CA SER A 104 2.13 14.39 -2.85
C SER A 104 3.29 14.06 -3.79
N ALA A 105 3.86 12.86 -3.68
CA ALA A 105 4.94 12.41 -4.56
C ALA A 105 4.49 12.14 -6.00
N ILE A 106 3.29 11.58 -6.20
CA ILE A 106 2.69 11.42 -7.52
C ILE A 106 2.48 12.79 -8.18
N ALA A 107 1.95 13.77 -7.44
CA ALA A 107 1.75 15.12 -7.94
C ALA A 107 3.09 15.79 -8.32
N ALA A 108 4.13 15.63 -7.49
CA ALA A 108 5.46 16.16 -7.78
C ALA A 108 6.09 15.51 -9.02
N TRP A 109 5.88 14.20 -9.22
CA TRP A 109 6.37 13.49 -10.39
C TRP A 109 5.64 13.91 -11.67
N LEU A 110 4.29 14.00 -11.63
CA LEU A 110 3.48 14.51 -12.73
C LEU A 110 3.93 15.90 -13.17
N GLN A 111 4.14 16.79 -12.20
CA GLN A 111 4.58 18.14 -12.45
C GLN A 111 6.00 18.22 -13.06
N ALA A 112 6.88 17.28 -12.69
CA ALA A 112 8.21 17.18 -13.27
C ALA A 112 8.17 16.66 -14.72
N LEU A 113 7.25 15.75 -15.04
CA LEU A 113 7.01 15.24 -16.39
C LEU A 113 6.47 16.35 -17.31
N GLU A 114 5.44 17.07 -16.90
CA GLU A 114 4.84 18.18 -17.67
C GLU A 114 5.86 19.27 -18.01
N ARG A 115 6.76 19.58 -17.08
CA ARG A 115 7.81 20.58 -17.26
C ARG A 115 9.09 20.05 -17.92
N HIS A 116 9.14 18.77 -18.30
CA HIS A 116 10.33 18.13 -18.83
C HIS A 116 11.57 18.38 -17.95
N SER A 117 11.37 18.36 -16.64
CA SER A 117 12.40 18.76 -15.68
C SER A 117 13.47 17.67 -15.54
N SER A 118 14.73 18.07 -15.40
CA SER A 118 15.84 17.16 -15.04
C SER A 118 15.63 16.46 -13.69
N ARG A 119 14.71 16.96 -12.86
CA ARG A 119 14.34 16.38 -11.56
C ARG A 119 13.40 15.19 -11.66
N GLU A 120 12.84 14.90 -12.84
CA GLU A 120 11.87 13.82 -13.06
C GLU A 120 12.35 12.48 -12.49
N GLY A 121 13.60 12.09 -12.75
CA GLY A 121 14.13 10.82 -12.26
C GLY A 121 14.27 10.75 -10.74
N ALA A 122 14.47 11.89 -10.06
CA ALA A 122 14.48 11.94 -8.60
C ALA A 122 13.05 11.85 -8.04
N CYS A 123 12.09 12.52 -8.67
CA CYS A 123 10.67 12.43 -8.33
C CYS A 123 10.15 11.00 -8.51
N PHE A 124 10.52 10.32 -9.60
CA PHE A 124 10.17 8.92 -9.85
C PHE A 124 10.68 7.99 -8.74
N ARG A 125 11.96 8.10 -8.34
CA ARG A 125 12.51 7.29 -7.24
C ARG A 125 11.82 7.55 -5.90
N GLN A 126 11.49 8.81 -5.62
CA GLN A 126 10.77 9.18 -4.40
C GLN A 126 9.34 8.61 -4.39
N PHE A 127 8.66 8.68 -5.53
CA PHE A 127 7.36 8.05 -5.73
C PHE A 127 7.45 6.54 -5.49
N GLU A 128 8.40 5.86 -6.12
CA GLU A 128 8.54 4.40 -6.01
C GLU A 128 8.77 3.96 -4.55
N LEU A 129 9.64 4.67 -3.81
CA LEU A 129 9.88 4.39 -2.39
C LEU A 129 8.60 4.55 -1.56
N LEU A 130 7.85 5.62 -1.78
CA LEU A 130 6.61 5.88 -1.05
C LEU A 130 5.49 4.92 -1.46
N ALA A 131 5.48 4.44 -2.70
CA ALA A 131 4.54 3.42 -3.16
C ALA A 131 4.77 2.10 -2.41
N TRP A 132 6.03 1.63 -2.34
CA TRP A 132 6.39 0.44 -1.56
C TRP A 132 6.03 0.59 -0.08
N ARG A 133 6.34 1.73 0.52
CA ARG A 133 5.96 2.01 1.90
C ARG A 133 4.45 1.93 2.08
N THR A 134 3.68 2.65 1.26
CA THR A 134 2.22 2.74 1.40
C THR A 134 1.55 1.38 1.25
N LEU A 135 1.97 0.56 0.29
CA LEU A 135 1.43 -0.79 0.13
C LEU A 135 1.82 -1.71 1.29
N GLY A 136 3.04 -1.58 1.81
CA GLY A 136 3.47 -2.30 3.01
C GLY A 136 2.61 -1.96 4.24
N GLU A 137 2.38 -0.67 4.49
CA GLU A 137 1.49 -0.21 5.57
C GLU A 137 0.05 -0.70 5.37
N ALA A 138 -0.45 -0.72 4.13
CA ALA A 138 -1.79 -1.21 3.82
C ALA A 138 -1.96 -2.71 4.10
N LEU A 139 -0.96 -3.52 3.74
CA LEU A 139 -0.96 -4.96 4.00
C LEU A 139 -0.94 -5.25 5.51
N LEU A 140 -0.18 -4.47 6.30
CA LEU A 140 -0.21 -4.56 7.76
C LEU A 140 -1.57 -4.17 8.33
N LEU A 141 -2.19 -3.12 7.80
CA LEU A 141 -3.50 -2.66 8.24
C LEU A 141 -4.58 -3.73 7.99
N ILE A 142 -4.59 -4.35 6.80
CA ILE A 142 -5.52 -5.44 6.46
C ILE A 142 -5.28 -6.65 7.37
N ASP A 143 -4.01 -7.02 7.59
CA ASP A 143 -3.65 -8.10 8.52
C ASP A 143 -4.18 -7.86 9.94
N MET A 144 -3.99 -6.64 10.47
CA MET A 144 -4.48 -6.27 11.79
C MET A 144 -6.00 -6.27 11.88
N TYR A 145 -6.69 -5.78 10.86
CA TYR A 145 -8.14 -5.80 10.80
C TYR A 145 -8.69 -7.22 10.83
N GLU A 146 -8.11 -8.12 10.03
CA GLU A 146 -8.54 -9.52 9.94
C GLU A 146 -8.29 -10.29 11.24
N HIS A 147 -7.20 -10.01 11.95
CA HIS A 147 -6.93 -10.61 13.27
C HIS A 147 -7.84 -10.04 14.37
N HIS A 148 -8.29 -8.79 14.27
CA HIS A 148 -9.19 -8.19 15.26
C HIS A 148 -10.65 -8.59 15.05
N SER A 149 -11.01 -8.97 13.82
CA SER A 149 -12.38 -9.34 13.44
C SER A 149 -12.71 -10.82 13.63
N ASP A 150 -11.75 -11.67 14.03
CA ASP A 150 -11.95 -13.11 14.20
C ASP A 150 -12.62 -13.43 15.56
N PRO A 151 -13.91 -13.82 15.61
CA PRO A 151 -14.67 -13.94 16.86
C PRO A 151 -14.27 -15.14 17.73
N LEU A 152 -13.34 -15.99 17.27
CA LEU A 152 -12.86 -17.15 18.04
C LEU A 152 -11.97 -16.75 19.24
N SER A 153 -11.60 -15.48 19.39
CA SER A 153 -10.83 -14.99 20.56
C SER A 153 -11.67 -14.47 21.73
N ASP A 154 -13.00 -14.39 21.62
CA ASP A 154 -13.87 -13.93 22.72
C ASP A 154 -13.98 -14.94 23.88
N LEU A 155 -13.37 -16.13 23.76
CA LEU A 155 -13.25 -17.10 24.86
C LEU A 155 -11.86 -17.09 25.55
N ALA A 156 -10.92 -16.24 25.13
CA ALA A 156 -9.55 -16.20 25.65
C ALA A 156 -9.19 -14.87 26.31
N GLU A 157 -10.15 -14.22 26.96
CA GLU A 157 -9.93 -13.06 27.83
C GLU A 157 -9.17 -13.45 29.11
N ALA A 158 -7.82 -13.50 29.03
CA ALA A 158 -6.92 -13.22 30.15
C ALA A 158 -5.45 -13.20 29.70
N ALA A 159 -5.04 -12.21 28.91
CA ALA A 159 -3.68 -11.63 28.96
C ALA A 159 -3.52 -10.49 27.93
N PRO A 160 -2.94 -9.34 28.28
CA PRO A 160 -2.51 -8.36 27.30
C PRO A 160 -1.29 -8.92 26.55
N ARG A 161 -1.53 -9.70 25.48
CA ARG A 161 -0.47 -10.18 24.60
C ARG A 161 0.00 -9.02 23.73
N ARG A 162 1.12 -8.41 24.15
CA ARG A 162 1.88 -7.46 23.33
C ARG A 162 2.11 -8.08 21.94
N PRO A 163 1.73 -7.41 20.83
CA PRO A 163 1.82 -8.03 19.51
C PRO A 163 3.27 -8.17 19.06
N ALA A 164 3.67 -9.40 18.76
CA ALA A 164 5.01 -9.79 18.30
C ALA A 164 5.42 -9.18 16.94
N GLY A 165 4.51 -8.48 16.25
CA GLY A 165 4.77 -7.80 14.96
C GLY A 165 5.82 -6.69 15.06
N TRP A 166 5.90 -6.00 16.20
CA TRP A 166 6.85 -4.91 16.44
C TRP A 166 8.33 -5.36 16.43
N GLN A 167 8.62 -6.62 16.75
CA GLN A 167 9.98 -7.16 16.71
C GLN A 167 10.46 -7.42 15.28
N ARG A 168 9.54 -7.72 14.35
CA ARG A 168 9.85 -8.05 12.96
C ARG A 168 10.09 -6.79 12.11
N LEU A 169 9.33 -5.73 12.37
CA LEU A 169 9.56 -4.41 11.76
C LEU A 169 10.88 -3.78 12.23
N ARG A 170 11.26 -3.92 13.51
CA ARG A 170 12.60 -3.49 13.99
C ARG A 170 13.75 -4.31 13.41
N ALA A 171 13.50 -5.53 12.93
CA ALA A 171 14.50 -6.32 12.23
C ALA A 171 14.65 -5.82 10.78
N TRP A 172 13.54 -5.60 10.07
CA TRP A 172 13.54 -5.09 8.70
C TRP A 172 14.11 -3.66 8.59
N TRP A 173 13.73 -2.75 9.50
CA TRP A 173 14.30 -1.40 9.58
C TRP A 173 15.82 -1.38 9.82
N ARG A 174 16.36 -2.35 10.57
CA ARG A 174 17.81 -2.47 10.82
C ARG A 174 18.58 -2.93 9.60
N THR A 175 17.95 -3.72 8.72
CA THR A 175 18.60 -4.22 7.50
C THR A 175 18.62 -3.17 6.40
N VAL A 176 17.58 -2.32 6.31
CA VAL A 176 17.47 -1.24 5.31
C VAL A 176 18.43 -0.08 5.60
N TRP A 177 18.77 0.19 6.86
CA TRP A 177 19.70 1.26 7.25
C TRP A 177 21.19 0.85 7.28
N ARG A 178 21.52 -0.41 6.94
CA ARG A 178 22.90 -0.95 6.96
C ARG A 178 23.51 -1.18 5.57
N ARG A 179 22.95 -0.60 4.51
CA ARG A 179 23.58 -0.55 3.18
C ARG A 179 23.67 0.87 2.66
#